data_AF-A0A350H3R7-F1
#
_entry.id   AF-A0A350H3R7-F1
#
_cell.length_a   1.000
_cell.length_b   1.000
_cell.length_c   1.000
_cell.angle_alpha   90.00
_cell.angle_beta   90.00
_cell.angle_gamma   90.00
#
_symmetry.space_group_name_H-M   'P 1'
#
loop_
_entity.id
_entity.type
_entity.pdbx_description
1 polymer ?
#
loop_
_entity_poly.entity_id
_entity_poly.type
_entity_poly.pdbx_seq_one_letter_code
_entity_poly.pdbx_strand_id
1 'polypeptide(L)'
;MTRFDELEPQYMFEELNYKKYENHPKTETEEPNIFVTQDAPYVEYTSENEIAKEEIRFDLWGKRVWLRGYRKDIGQVPCPINMKELIAIVRQCEEYGWIEVSEIKEIG
;
A
#
# COMPACT_ATOMS: atom_id res chain seq x y z
N MET A 1 12.57 -20.80 -9.82
CA MET A 1 12.31 -19.36 -9.62
C MET A 1 10.80 -19.21 -9.57
N THR A 2 10.24 -18.81 -8.43
CA THR A 2 8.81 -18.51 -8.28
C THR A 2 8.48 -17.26 -9.09
N ARG A 3 7.32 -17.20 -9.75
CA ARG A 3 6.94 -15.99 -10.50
C ARG A 3 6.49 -14.90 -9.53
N PHE A 4 6.70 -13.63 -9.89
CA PHE A 4 6.40 -12.49 -9.02
C PHE A 4 4.92 -12.43 -8.62
N ASP A 5 4.02 -12.74 -9.55
CA ASP A 5 2.56 -12.78 -9.40
C ASP A 5 2.04 -13.97 -8.57
N GLU A 6 2.91 -14.94 -8.27
CA GLU A 6 2.62 -16.10 -7.43
C GLU A 6 3.03 -15.90 -5.96
N LEU A 7 3.69 -14.78 -5.63
CA LEU A 7 4.07 -14.45 -4.26
C LEU A 7 2.86 -13.99 -3.43
N GLU A 8 2.90 -14.16 -2.11
CA GLU A 8 1.96 -13.46 -1.22
C GLU A 8 2.26 -11.95 -1.26
N PRO A 9 1.23 -11.08 -1.08
CA PRO A 9 1.39 -9.64 -1.23
C PRO A 9 2.55 -9.04 -0.41
N GLN A 10 2.75 -9.48 0.85
CA GLN A 10 3.86 -8.95 1.64
C GLN A 10 5.23 -9.24 1.02
N TYR A 11 5.42 -10.41 0.39
CA TYR A 11 6.69 -10.75 -0.26
C TYR A 11 6.85 -10.00 -1.59
N MET A 12 5.75 -9.67 -2.29
CA MET A 12 5.82 -8.79 -3.47
C MET A 12 6.37 -7.41 -3.10
N PHE A 13 5.90 -6.83 -1.98
CA PHE A 13 6.39 -5.54 -1.50
C PHE A 13 7.84 -5.61 -1.01
N GLU A 14 8.23 -6.68 -0.32
CA GLU A 14 9.64 -6.89 0.09
C GLU A 14 10.58 -6.98 -1.12
N GLU A 15 10.22 -7.71 -2.17
CA GLU A 15 10.97 -7.78 -3.44
C GLU A 15 11.09 -6.42 -4.14
N LEU A 16 10.15 -5.50 -3.87
CA LEU A 16 10.15 -4.12 -4.36
C LEU A 16 10.88 -3.14 -3.41
N ASN A 17 11.58 -3.65 -2.37
CA ASN A 17 12.28 -2.89 -1.33
C ASN A 17 11.37 -2.04 -0.41
N TYR A 18 10.11 -2.40 -0.28
CA TYR A 18 9.22 -1.78 0.69
C TYR A 18 9.31 -2.49 2.05
N LYS A 19 9.22 -1.70 3.12
CA LYS A 19 9.08 -2.17 4.49
C LYS A 19 7.63 -2.03 4.94
N LYS A 20 7.08 -3.11 5.48
CA LYS A 20 5.73 -3.13 6.04
C LYS A 20 5.71 -2.48 7.42
N TYR A 21 4.70 -1.66 7.64
CA TYR A 21 4.31 -1.10 8.93
C TYR A 21 2.81 -1.28 9.09
N GLU A 22 2.40 -1.95 10.16
CA GLU A 22 1.00 -2.04 10.52
C GLU A 22 0.78 -1.17 11.74
N ASN A 23 -0.15 -0.20 11.66
CA ASN A 23 -0.65 0.38 12.88
C ASN A 23 -1.72 -0.57 13.43
N HIS A 24 -1.60 -0.94 14.71
CA HIS A 24 -2.65 -1.69 15.39
C HIS A 24 -3.38 -0.75 16.36
N PRO A 25 -4.38 0.04 15.91
CA PRO A 25 -5.31 0.65 16.84
C PRO A 25 -6.32 -0.43 17.27
N LYS A 26 -5.94 -1.25 18.25
CA LYS A 26 -6.87 -2.07 19.03
C LYS A 26 -7.49 -1.19 20.11
N THR A 27 -8.47 -0.39 19.73
CA THR A 27 -9.40 0.17 20.70
C THR A 27 -10.79 -0.01 20.14
N GLU A 28 -11.64 -0.69 20.92
CA GLU A 28 -13.08 -0.85 20.70
C GLU A 28 -13.77 0.51 20.87
N THR A 29 -13.37 1.52 20.11
CA THR A 29 -14.16 2.75 20.02
C THR A 29 -15.26 2.50 18.99
N GLU A 30 -16.51 2.63 19.43
CA GLU A 30 -17.71 2.27 18.67
C GLU A 30 -17.84 3.01 17.34
N GLU A 31 -17.13 4.13 17.15
CA GLU A 31 -17.07 4.86 15.89
C GLU A 31 -15.65 5.38 15.57
N PRO A 32 -15.05 4.92 14.47
CA PRO A 32 -13.84 5.50 13.89
C PRO A 32 -14.02 7.00 13.61
N ASN A 33 -13.18 7.86 14.18
CA ASN A 33 -13.14 9.24 13.70
C ASN A 33 -12.37 9.30 12.39
N ILE A 34 -13.10 9.32 11.27
CA ILE A 34 -12.57 9.37 9.90
C ILE A 34 -11.67 10.58 9.60
N PHE A 35 -11.65 11.59 10.49
CA PHE A 35 -10.85 12.81 10.32
C PHE A 35 -9.49 12.76 11.02
N VAL A 36 -9.23 11.77 11.89
CA VAL A 36 -7.93 11.60 12.55
C VAL A 36 -7.31 10.29 12.07
N THR A 37 -6.32 10.39 11.18
CA THR A 37 -5.57 9.24 10.62
C THR A 37 -4.80 8.43 11.67
N GLN A 38 -4.89 8.79 12.96
CA GLN A 38 -4.25 8.10 14.07
C GLN A 38 -5.11 6.95 14.62
N ASP A 39 -6.43 6.96 14.38
CA ASP A 39 -7.36 6.00 14.99
C ASP A 39 -7.84 4.90 14.02
N ALA A 40 -7.64 5.08 12.71
CA ALA A 40 -8.02 4.08 11.71
C ALA A 40 -6.92 3.01 11.54
N PRO A 41 -7.28 1.71 11.50
CA PRO A 41 -6.35 0.64 11.20
C PRO A 41 -5.95 0.72 9.72
N TYR A 42 -4.64 0.73 9.51
CA TYR A 42 -4.01 0.79 8.20
C TYR A 42 -2.76 -0.08 8.15
N VAL A 43 -2.48 -0.56 6.95
CA VAL A 43 -1.20 -1.18 6.60
C VAL A 43 -0.48 -0.24 5.66
N GLU A 44 0.78 0.06 5.97
CA GLU A 44 1.63 0.95 5.20
C GLU A 44 2.87 0.21 4.72
N TYR A 45 3.22 0.41 3.46
CA TYR A 45 4.46 -0.04 2.86
C TYR A 45 5.27 1.20 2.51
N THR A 46 6.49 1.29 3.05
CA THR A 46 7.39 2.42 2.81
C THR A 46 8.67 1.98 2.11
N SER A 47 9.03 2.67 1.04
CA SER A 47 10.36 2.59 0.41
C SER A 47 11.07 3.92 0.63
N GLU A 48 12.35 3.89 1.00
CA GLU A 48 13.15 5.09 1.20
C GLU A 48 14.55 4.89 0.65
N ASN A 49 15.02 5.89 -0.10
CA ASN A 49 16.41 6.01 -0.51
C ASN A 49 16.98 7.37 -0.08
N GLU A 50 18.22 7.67 -0.47
CA GLU A 50 18.88 8.91 -0.04
C GLU A 50 18.14 10.19 -0.48
N ILE A 51 17.33 10.13 -1.55
CA ILE A 51 16.75 11.29 -2.25
C ILE A 51 15.23 11.35 -2.08
N ALA A 52 14.55 10.21 -1.98
CA ALA A 52 13.11 10.09 -2.03
C ALA A 52 12.56 9.04 -1.06
N LYS A 53 11.30 9.24 -0.67
CA LYS A 53 10.47 8.33 0.11
C LYS A 53 9.15 8.11 -0.63
N GLU A 54 8.72 6.86 -0.71
CA GLU A 54 7.44 6.45 -1.29
C GLU A 54 6.64 5.66 -0.24
N GLU A 55 5.35 5.96 -0.14
CA GLU A 55 4.44 5.33 0.82
C GLU A 55 3.18 4.84 0.09
N ILE A 56 2.85 3.57 0.30
CA ILE A 56 1.59 2.94 -0.11
C ILE A 56 0.84 2.54 1.16
N ARG A 57 -0.32 3.15 1.40
CA ARG A 57 -1.12 2.90 2.61
C ARG A 57 -2.50 2.35 2.26
N PHE A 58 -2.87 1.24 2.89
CA PHE A 58 -4.16 0.58 2.81
C PHE A 58 -4.98 0.91 4.05
N ASP A 59 -6.06 1.68 3.90
CA ASP A 59 -7.01 1.99 4.96
C ASP A 59 -8.02 0.84 5.08
N LEU A 60 -8.00 0.11 6.20
CA LEU A 60 -8.78 -1.12 6.36
C LEU A 60 -10.28 -0.90 6.57
N TRP A 61 -10.69 0.30 6.99
CA TRP A 61 -12.10 0.64 7.20
C TRP A 61 -12.71 1.34 5.99
N GLY A 62 -12.01 2.33 5.46
CA GLY A 62 -12.43 3.07 4.28
C GLY A 62 -12.28 2.28 2.98
N LYS A 63 -11.53 1.17 2.99
CA LYS A 63 -11.15 0.38 1.81
C LYS A 63 -10.51 1.25 0.73
N ARG A 64 -9.52 2.05 1.14
CA ARG A 64 -8.84 3.03 0.27
C ARG A 64 -7.35 2.72 0.20
N VAL A 65 -6.78 2.96 -0.97
CA VAL A 65 -5.33 2.95 -1.19
C VAL A 65 -4.85 4.39 -1.33
N TRP A 66 -3.89 4.78 -0.52
CA TRP A 66 -3.22 6.08 -0.57
C TRP A 66 -1.80 5.92 -1.07
N LEU A 67 -1.40 6.76 -2.02
CA LEU A 67 -0.06 6.78 -2.59
C LEU A 67 0.56 8.15 -2.31
N ARG A 68 1.75 8.18 -1.71
CA ARG A 68 2.47 9.42 -1.44
C ARG A 68 3.93 9.30 -1.86
N GLY A 69 4.38 10.24 -2.67
CA GLY A 69 5.78 10.44 -2.99
C GLY A 69 6.30 11.66 -2.25
N TYR A 70 7.51 11.57 -1.73
CA TYR A 70 8.21 12.69 -1.12
C TYR A 70 9.65 12.72 -1.60
N ARG A 71 10.12 13.89 -2.01
CA ARG A 71 11.52 14.14 -2.33
C ARG A 71 12.10 15.14 -1.35
N LYS A 72 13.32 14.89 -0.86
CA LYS A 72 13.96 15.73 0.17
C LYS A 72 14.17 17.18 -0.25
N ASP A 73 14.34 17.44 -1.54
CA ASP A 73 14.67 18.74 -2.11
C ASP A 73 13.44 19.60 -2.46
N ILE A 74 12.31 18.97 -2.81
CA ILE A 74 11.11 19.68 -3.31
C ILE A 74 9.83 19.37 -2.53
N GLY A 75 9.89 18.47 -1.56
CA GLY A 75 8.76 18.09 -0.74
C GLY A 75 7.86 17.04 -1.40
N GLN A 76 6.55 17.16 -1.22
CA GLN A 76 5.59 16.19 -1.73
C GLN A 76 5.54 16.21 -3.26
N VAL A 77 5.57 15.02 -3.86
CA VAL A 77 5.51 14.81 -5.31
C VAL A 77 4.48 13.72 -5.62
N PRO A 78 3.98 13.64 -6.86
CA PRO A 78 3.24 12.47 -7.31
C PRO A 78 4.07 11.20 -7.05
N CYS A 79 3.45 10.16 -6.51
CA CYS A 79 4.08 8.84 -6.38
C CYS A 79 3.95 8.11 -7.72
N PRO A 80 5.02 7.97 -8.51
CA PRO A 80 4.95 7.12 -9.68
C PRO A 80 4.79 5.67 -9.20
N ILE A 81 3.82 4.93 -9.75
CA ILE A 81 3.71 3.49 -9.53
C ILE A 81 4.01 2.76 -10.83
N ASN A 82 4.82 1.71 -10.73
CA ASN A 82 5.12 0.80 -11.83
C ASN A 82 4.14 -0.39 -11.86
N MET A 83 4.22 -1.20 -12.91
CA MET A 83 3.32 -2.35 -13.09
C MET A 83 3.44 -3.39 -11.96
N LYS A 84 4.64 -3.64 -11.43
CA LYS A 84 4.81 -4.59 -10.32
C LYS A 84 4.19 -4.09 -9.02
N GLU A 85 4.33 -2.79 -8.74
CA GLU A 85 3.67 -2.16 -7.59
C GLU A 85 2.15 -2.21 -7.74
N LEU A 86 1.64 -1.96 -8.95
CA LEU A 86 0.22 -2.10 -9.23
C LEU A 86 -0.26 -3.54 -8.98
N ILE A 87 0.47 -4.55 -9.44
CA ILE A 87 0.17 -5.97 -9.18
C ILE A 87 0.16 -6.23 -7.66
N ALA A 88 1.17 -5.80 -6.92
CA ALA A 88 1.25 -5.99 -5.48
C ALA A 88 0.05 -5.33 -4.75
N ILE A 89 -0.31 -4.09 -5.15
CA ILE A 89 -1.47 -3.38 -4.61
C ILE A 89 -2.77 -4.15 -4.88
N VAL A 90 -2.97 -4.60 -6.12
CA VAL A 90 -4.18 -5.34 -6.51
C VAL A 90 -4.30 -6.64 -5.73
N ARG A 91 -3.20 -7.39 -5.58
CA ARG A 91 -3.18 -8.65 -4.83
C ARG A 91 -3.39 -8.43 -3.34
N GLN A 92 -2.88 -7.33 -2.77
CA GLN A 92 -3.17 -6.96 -1.39
C GLN A 92 -4.66 -6.62 -1.18
N CYS A 93 -5.28 -5.89 -2.12
CA CYS A 93 -6.70 -5.59 -2.08
C CYS A 93 -7.57 -6.86 -2.21
N GLU A 94 -7.15 -7.83 -3.03
CA GLU A 94 -7.78 -9.14 -3.15
C GLU A 94 -7.66 -9.94 -1.85
N GLU A 95 -6.48 -9.98 -1.22
CA GLU A 95 -6.26 -10.65 0.08
C GLU A 95 -7.15 -10.06 1.19
N TYR A 96 -7.37 -8.75 1.18
CA TYR A 96 -8.32 -8.10 2.10
C TYR A 96 -9.80 -8.30 1.72
N GLY A 97 -10.09 -8.97 0.61
CA GLY A 97 -11.45 -9.20 0.12
C GLY A 97 -12.16 -7.92 -0.31
N TRP A 98 -11.41 -6.90 -0.76
CA TRP A 98 -12.00 -5.64 -1.24
C TRP A 98 -12.45 -5.73 -2.69
N ILE A 99 -11.76 -6.56 -3.46
CA ILE A 99 -12.02 -6.82 -4.86
C ILE A 99 -11.86 -8.31 -5.14
N GLU A 100 -12.51 -8.79 -6.20
CA GLU A 100 -12.23 -10.09 -6.80
C GLU A 100 -11.52 -9.84 -8.14
N VAL A 101 -10.35 -10.44 -8.33
CA VAL A 101 -9.52 -10.21 -9.51
C VAL A 101 -9.63 -11.42 -10.42
N SER A 102 -10.35 -11.29 -11.53
CA SER A 102 -10.40 -12.33 -12.56
C SER A 102 -9.25 -12.22 -13.57
N GLU A 103 -8.75 -10.99 -13.81
CA GLU A 103 -7.61 -10.74 -14.71
C GLU A 103 -7.02 -9.33 -14.49
N ILE A 104 -5.69 -9.17 -14.57
CA ILE A 104 -5.00 -7.88 -14.60
C ILE A 104 -4.36 -7.70 -15.99
N LYS A 105 -4.73 -6.64 -16.71
CA LYS A 105 -4.22 -6.34 -18.06
C LYS A 105 -3.77 -4.90 -18.18
N GLU A 106 -2.65 -4.69 -18.86
CA GLU A 106 -2.22 -3.37 -19.32
C GLU A 106 -3.06 -2.98 -20.54
N ILE A 107 -3.68 -1.80 -20.50
CA ILE A 107 -4.42 -1.24 -21.62
C ILE A 107 -3.54 -0.11 -22.18
N GLY A 108 -2.91 -0.39 -23.32
CA GLY A 108 -2.03 0.56 -24.04
C GLY A 108 -2.79 1.65 -24.76
#